data_AF-A0A7J8WXS4-F1
#
_entry.id   AF-A0A7J8WXS4-F1
#
_cell.length_a   1.000
_cell.length_b   1.000
_cell.length_c   1.000
_cell.angle_alpha   90.00
_cell.angle_beta   90.00
_cell.angle_gamma   90.00
#
_symmetry.space_group_name_H-M   'P 1'
#
loop_
_entity.id
_entity.type
_entity.pdbx_description
1 polymer ?
#
loop_
_entity_poly.entity_id
_entity_poly.type
_entity_poly.pdbx_seq_one_letter_code
_entity_poly.pdbx_strand_id
1 'polypeptide(L)'
;MASFREERDTFGPINVPSDKLWGAQTQRSLQNFDIGGERERMPEPIVRAFGVLKKCAAKVNMEYGLDQSIGKAIMQAAQEVAEGKLNDHFPLVVWQTGSGTQSNMNANEVISNRAAEIMGHKRGEKSVHPNDHVNKSQSSNDTFPTEDVGSSALKRIILLFMDWGGVMGSSRHYLKKSSYD
;
A
#
# COMPACT_ATOMS: atom_id res chain seq x y z
N MET A 1 -8.96 1.82 -27.66
CA MET A 1 -8.50 3.12 -27.13
C MET A 1 -8.46 3.01 -25.62
N ALA A 2 -7.37 3.43 -24.97
CA ALA A 2 -7.34 3.52 -23.52
C ALA A 2 -8.36 4.58 -23.07
N SER A 3 -9.33 4.19 -22.23
CA SER A 3 -10.22 5.14 -21.57
C SER A 3 -9.48 5.71 -20.36
N PHE A 4 -9.66 7.00 -20.11
CA PHE A 4 -9.09 7.69 -18.96
C PHE A 4 -10.20 8.28 -18.08
N ARG A 5 -9.93 8.35 -16.79
CA ARG A 5 -10.71 9.14 -15.82
C ARG A 5 -9.86 10.28 -15.29
N GLU A 6 -10.50 11.41 -15.03
CA GLU A 6 -9.84 12.53 -14.37
C GLU A 6 -9.85 12.30 -12.85
N GLU A 7 -8.68 12.36 -12.24
CA GLU A 7 -8.49 12.34 -10.79
C GLU A 7 -7.88 13.67 -10.35
N ARG A 8 -8.10 14.06 -9.09
CA ARG A 8 -7.59 15.34 -8.56
C ARG A 8 -6.86 15.14 -7.24
N ASP A 9 -5.68 15.74 -7.15
CA ASP A 9 -4.92 15.92 -5.92
C ASP A 9 -4.63 17.41 -5.66
N THR A 10 -3.72 17.70 -4.73
CA THR A 10 -3.32 19.07 -4.36
C THR A 10 -2.65 19.84 -5.50
N PHE A 11 -2.07 19.14 -6.49
CA PHE A 11 -1.42 19.75 -7.66
C PHE A 11 -2.37 19.96 -8.84
N GLY A 12 -3.63 19.53 -8.73
CA GLY A 12 -4.66 19.74 -9.75
C GLY A 12 -5.16 18.43 -10.39
N PRO A 13 -5.84 18.52 -11.55
CA PRO A 13 -6.35 17.35 -12.26
C PRO A 13 -5.21 16.56 -12.93
N ILE A 14 -5.42 15.27 -13.13
CA ILE A 14 -4.56 14.36 -13.90
C ILE A 14 -5.38 13.20 -14.49
N ASN A 15 -5.04 12.80 -15.71
CA ASN A 15 -5.68 11.66 -16.37
C ASN A 15 -5.05 10.35 -15.91
N VAL A 16 -5.89 9.43 -15.43
CA VAL A 16 -5.52 8.09 -14.97
C VAL A 16 -6.24 7.06 -15.84
N PRO A 17 -5.59 5.97 -16.29
CA PRO A 17 -6.27 4.91 -17.03
C PRO A 17 -7.48 4.36 -16.26
N SER A 18 -8.64 4.29 -16.92
CA SER A 18 -9.91 3.88 -16.29
C SER A 18 -9.89 2.45 -15.77
N ASP A 19 -9.10 1.57 -16.39
CA ASP A 19 -8.92 0.17 -16.01
C ASP A 19 -8.03 -0.01 -14.77
N LYS A 20 -7.35 1.03 -14.30
CA LYS A 20 -6.40 0.96 -13.17
C LYS A 20 -6.97 1.49 -11.86
N LEU A 21 -6.61 0.84 -10.75
CA LEU A 21 -7.10 1.19 -9.40
C LEU A 21 -6.30 2.29 -8.70
N TRP A 22 -5.08 2.63 -9.17
CA TRP A 22 -4.31 3.72 -8.58
C TRP A 22 -4.91 5.08 -8.90
N GLY A 23 -4.56 6.12 -8.14
CA GLY A 23 -5.13 7.46 -8.27
C GLY A 23 -4.12 8.50 -8.76
N ALA A 24 -4.41 9.77 -8.46
CA ALA A 24 -3.63 10.91 -8.94
C ALA A 24 -2.18 10.88 -8.45
N GLN A 25 -1.91 10.50 -7.19
CA GLN A 25 -0.56 10.56 -6.65
C GLN A 25 0.34 9.50 -7.27
N THR A 26 -0.17 8.28 -7.44
CA THR A 26 0.56 7.22 -8.16
C THR A 26 0.79 7.62 -9.60
N GLN A 27 -0.21 8.21 -10.28
CA GLN A 27 -0.07 8.64 -11.66
C GLN A 27 1.00 9.73 -11.83
N ARG A 28 1.07 10.69 -10.90
CA ARG A 28 2.14 11.70 -10.88
C ARG A 28 3.50 11.09 -10.59
N SER A 29 3.56 10.17 -9.63
CA SER A 29 4.82 9.47 -9.34
C SER A 29 5.31 8.69 -10.55
N LEU A 30 4.41 8.05 -11.30
CA LEU A 30 4.76 7.35 -12.54
C LEU A 30 5.34 8.31 -13.60
N GLN A 31 4.81 9.53 -13.72
CA GLN A 31 5.32 10.54 -14.65
C GLN A 31 6.65 11.16 -14.18
N ASN A 32 6.85 11.29 -12.87
CA ASN A 32 8.04 11.92 -12.28
C ASN A 32 9.25 10.97 -12.22
N PHE A 33 8.99 9.67 -12.10
CA PHE A 33 10.02 8.64 -11.95
C PHE A 33 9.96 7.64 -13.11
N ASP A 34 10.14 8.15 -14.34
CA ASP A 34 10.28 7.34 -15.55
C ASP A 34 11.71 6.76 -15.66
N ILE A 35 12.14 6.04 -14.63
CA ILE A 35 13.47 5.44 -14.51
C ILE A 35 13.30 3.96 -14.17
N GLY A 36 13.84 3.09 -15.03
CA GLY A 36 13.65 1.64 -14.93
C GLY A 36 12.48 1.15 -15.79
N GLY A 37 12.29 -0.16 -15.85
CA GLY A 37 11.23 -0.82 -16.57
C GLY A 37 10.47 -1.80 -15.67
N GLU A 38 9.83 -2.80 -16.28
CA GLU A 38 9.00 -3.77 -15.54
C GLU A 38 9.79 -4.58 -14.50
N ARG A 39 11.10 -4.76 -14.73
CA ARG A 39 11.98 -5.52 -13.82
C ARG A 39 12.31 -4.76 -12.55
N GLU A 40 12.23 -3.43 -12.60
CA GLU A 40 12.57 -2.52 -11.51
C GLU A 40 11.32 -2.07 -10.73
N ARG A 41 10.14 -2.62 -11.06
CA ARG A 41 8.90 -2.42 -10.28
C ARG A 41 9.10 -2.86 -8.84
N MET A 42 8.31 -2.24 -7.95
CA MET A 42 8.26 -2.63 -6.55
C MET A 42 8.02 -4.16 -6.45
N PRO A 43 8.90 -4.91 -5.74
CA PRO A 43 8.78 -6.36 -5.67
C PRO A 43 7.42 -6.79 -5.13
N GLU A 44 6.80 -7.80 -5.75
CA GLU A 44 5.49 -8.32 -5.33
C GLU A 44 5.42 -8.68 -3.83
N PRO A 45 6.47 -9.24 -3.19
CA PRO A 45 6.43 -9.48 -1.75
C PRO A 45 6.21 -8.21 -0.92
N ILE A 46 6.75 -7.05 -1.35
CA ILE A 46 6.54 -5.77 -0.66
C ILE A 46 5.10 -5.28 -0.87
N VAL A 47 4.59 -5.36 -2.11
CA VAL A 47 3.19 -5.02 -2.41
C VAL A 47 2.23 -5.86 -1.57
N ARG A 48 2.46 -7.17 -1.49
CA ARG A 48 1.66 -8.07 -0.65
C ARG A 48 1.76 -7.74 0.83
N ALA A 49 2.94 -7.35 1.31
CA ALA A 49 3.13 -6.91 2.69
C ALA A 49 2.30 -5.66 3.02
N PHE A 50 2.18 -4.70 2.09
CA PHE A 50 1.24 -3.59 2.23
C PHE A 50 -0.22 -4.06 2.37
N GLY A 51 -0.64 -5.05 1.58
CA GLY A 51 -1.97 -5.66 1.72
C GLY A 51 -2.22 -6.19 3.14
N VAL A 52 -1.27 -6.96 3.69
CA VAL A 52 -1.37 -7.47 5.07
C VAL A 52 -1.43 -6.33 6.08
N LEU A 53 -0.53 -5.34 5.96
CA LEU A 53 -0.46 -4.20 6.86
C LEU A 53 -1.76 -3.40 6.90
N LYS A 54 -2.30 -3.05 5.72
CA LYS A 54 -3.52 -2.23 5.60
C LYS A 54 -4.75 -2.99 6.07
N LYS A 55 -4.81 -4.31 5.87
CA LYS A 55 -5.86 -5.17 6.45
C LYS A 55 -5.85 -5.13 7.97
N CYS A 56 -4.67 -5.29 8.59
CA CYS A 56 -4.53 -5.24 10.04
C CYS A 56 -4.90 -3.85 10.59
N ALA A 57 -4.43 -2.78 9.94
CA ALA A 57 -4.75 -1.41 10.34
C ALA A 57 -6.26 -1.13 10.28
N ALA A 58 -6.93 -1.54 9.20
CA ALA A 58 -8.38 -1.40 9.08
C ALA A 58 -9.13 -2.17 10.18
N LYS A 59 -8.69 -3.40 10.49
CA LYS A 59 -9.28 -4.20 11.57
C LYS A 59 -9.21 -3.48 12.91
N VAL A 60 -8.04 -2.97 13.28
CA VAL A 60 -7.87 -2.24 14.54
C VAL A 60 -8.66 -0.93 14.52
N ASN A 61 -8.56 -0.14 13.44
CA ASN A 61 -9.23 1.16 13.36
C ASN A 61 -10.77 1.06 13.45
N MET A 62 -11.37 -0.07 13.05
CA MET A 62 -12.81 -0.33 13.26
C MET A 62 -13.22 -0.34 14.74
N GLU A 63 -12.31 -0.73 15.64
CA GLU A 63 -12.54 -0.68 17.09
C GLU A 63 -12.40 0.76 17.64
N TYR A 64 -11.71 1.63 16.90
CA TYR A 64 -11.43 3.03 17.27
C TYR A 64 -12.20 4.06 16.41
N GLY A 65 -13.35 3.67 15.85
CA GLY A 65 -14.29 4.59 15.21
C GLY A 65 -14.18 4.72 13.69
N LEU A 66 -13.44 3.83 13.00
CA LEU A 66 -13.63 3.65 11.56
C LEU A 66 -14.97 2.95 11.33
N ASP A 67 -15.75 3.44 10.36
CA ASP A 67 -17.02 2.83 9.98
C ASP A 67 -16.84 1.34 9.63
N GLN A 68 -17.75 0.51 10.14
CA GLN A 68 -17.66 -0.95 10.01
C GLN A 68 -17.83 -1.43 8.56
N SER A 69 -18.65 -0.74 7.75
CA SER A 69 -18.85 -1.10 6.35
C SER A 69 -17.61 -0.75 5.52
N ILE A 70 -17.06 0.44 5.74
CA ILE A 70 -15.81 0.90 5.11
C ILE A 70 -14.65 0.01 5.52
N GLY A 71 -14.49 -0.28 6.82
CA GLY A 71 -13.41 -1.10 7.33
C GLY A 71 -13.43 -2.53 6.78
N LYS A 72 -14.61 -3.15 6.68
CA LYS A 72 -14.76 -4.49 6.06
C LYS A 72 -14.41 -4.48 4.57
N ALA A 73 -14.83 -3.46 3.83
CA ALA A 73 -14.49 -3.32 2.42
C ALA A 73 -12.98 -3.12 2.22
N ILE A 74 -12.33 -2.30 3.06
CA ILE A 74 -10.87 -2.12 3.07
C ILE A 74 -10.17 -3.43 3.39
N MET A 75 -10.63 -4.19 4.39
CA MET A 75 -10.03 -5.48 4.73
C MET A 75 -10.11 -6.48 3.57
N GLN A 76 -11.22 -6.51 2.84
CA GLN A 76 -11.39 -7.37 1.67
C GLN A 76 -10.46 -6.94 0.52
N ALA A 77 -10.44 -5.65 0.18
CA ALA A 77 -9.54 -5.12 -0.84
C ALA A 77 -8.05 -5.35 -0.50
N ALA A 78 -7.66 -5.12 0.75
CA ALA A 78 -6.31 -5.33 1.23
C ALA A 78 -5.91 -6.83 1.23
N GLN A 79 -6.88 -7.73 1.44
CA GLN A 79 -6.66 -9.17 1.28
C GLN A 79 -6.38 -9.54 -0.18
N GLU A 80 -7.10 -8.96 -1.15
CA GLU A 80 -6.83 -9.19 -2.58
C GLU A 80 -5.42 -8.72 -2.98
N VAL A 81 -4.93 -7.61 -2.40
CA VAL A 81 -3.52 -7.16 -2.56
C VAL A 81 -2.55 -8.18 -1.93
N ALA A 82 -2.83 -8.65 -0.72
CA ALA A 82 -1.97 -9.62 -0.02
C ALA A 82 -1.85 -10.96 -0.76
N GLU A 83 -2.90 -11.34 -1.49
CA GLU A 83 -2.96 -12.53 -2.36
C GLU A 83 -2.32 -12.32 -3.74
N GLY A 84 -1.89 -11.10 -4.06
CA GLY A 84 -1.27 -10.76 -5.34
C GLY A 84 -2.25 -10.62 -6.52
N LYS A 85 -3.56 -10.56 -6.26
CA LYS A 85 -4.60 -10.45 -7.32
C LYS A 85 -4.57 -9.11 -8.04
N LEU A 86 -3.94 -8.10 -7.44
CA LEU A 86 -3.99 -6.70 -7.88
C LEU A 86 -2.60 -6.17 -8.28
N ASN A 87 -1.61 -7.04 -8.51
CA ASN A 87 -0.22 -6.65 -8.79
C ASN A 87 -0.10 -5.67 -9.98
N ASP A 88 -0.95 -5.81 -11.00
CA ASP A 88 -0.99 -4.93 -12.18
C ASP A 88 -1.40 -3.48 -11.89
N HIS A 89 -1.77 -3.17 -10.64
CA HIS A 89 -2.11 -1.84 -10.16
C HIS A 89 -0.99 -1.17 -9.34
N PHE A 90 0.20 -1.77 -9.31
CA PHE A 90 1.39 -1.25 -8.63
C PHE A 90 2.51 -0.96 -9.63
N PRO A 91 2.41 0.13 -10.42
CA PRO A 91 3.34 0.38 -11.52
C PRO A 91 4.66 1.03 -11.07
N LEU A 92 4.76 1.46 -9.80
CA LEU A 92 5.90 2.23 -9.31
C LEU A 92 7.15 1.37 -9.18
N VAL A 93 8.29 1.98 -9.48
CA VAL A 93 9.61 1.38 -9.40
C VAL A 93 10.23 1.53 -8.00
N VAL A 94 11.27 0.74 -7.73
CA VAL A 94 12.06 0.83 -6.49
C VAL A 94 12.79 2.18 -6.38
N TRP A 95 13.13 2.80 -7.51
CA TRP A 95 13.86 4.07 -7.62
C TRP A 95 13.00 5.31 -7.33
N GLN A 96 12.41 5.35 -6.14
CA GLN A 96 11.53 6.43 -5.70
C GLN A 96 12.13 7.14 -4.47
N THR A 97 11.37 8.02 -3.83
CA THR A 97 11.84 8.67 -2.59
C THR A 97 12.16 7.63 -1.50
N GLY A 98 13.28 7.78 -0.81
CA GLY A 98 13.78 6.81 0.18
C GLY A 98 12.84 6.54 1.35
N SER A 99 11.85 7.41 1.59
CA SER A 99 10.82 7.23 2.61
C SER A 99 9.73 6.22 2.24
N GLY A 100 9.66 5.78 0.98
CA GLY A 100 8.63 4.87 0.51
C GLY A 100 7.22 5.47 0.40
N THR A 101 7.11 6.79 0.49
CA THR A 101 5.83 7.50 0.53
C THR A 101 4.96 7.22 -0.69
N GLN A 102 5.57 7.11 -1.88
CA GLN A 102 4.82 6.85 -3.11
C GLN A 102 4.27 5.42 -3.15
N SER A 103 5.02 4.41 -2.70
CA SER A 103 4.50 3.04 -2.56
C SER A 103 3.36 2.94 -1.55
N ASN A 104 3.50 3.63 -0.40
CA ASN A 104 2.43 3.67 0.59
C ASN A 104 1.15 4.30 0.01
N MET A 105 1.29 5.40 -0.72
CA MET A 105 0.15 6.04 -1.40
C MET A 105 -0.42 5.20 -2.54
N ASN A 106 0.40 4.49 -3.29
CA ASN A 106 -0.08 3.54 -4.31
C ASN A 106 -0.93 2.45 -3.66
N ALA A 107 -0.49 1.86 -2.55
CA ALA A 107 -1.30 0.89 -1.81
C ALA A 107 -2.59 1.52 -1.28
N ASN A 108 -2.53 2.72 -0.71
CA ASN A 108 -3.70 3.43 -0.20
C ASN A 108 -4.74 3.69 -1.30
N GLU A 109 -4.32 4.20 -2.47
CA GLU A 109 -5.20 4.49 -3.60
C GLU A 109 -5.82 3.22 -4.20
N VAL A 110 -5.03 2.16 -4.39
CA VAL A 110 -5.53 0.88 -4.93
C VAL A 110 -6.55 0.26 -3.98
N ILE A 111 -6.24 0.18 -2.69
CA ILE A 111 -7.15 -0.39 -1.68
C ILE A 111 -8.39 0.47 -1.53
N SER A 112 -8.26 1.80 -1.54
CA SER A 112 -9.37 2.75 -1.48
C SER A 112 -10.36 2.55 -2.63
N ASN A 113 -9.87 2.58 -3.88
CA ASN A 113 -10.74 2.42 -5.05
C ASN A 113 -11.35 1.01 -5.09
N ARG A 114 -10.59 -0.02 -4.72
CA ARG A 114 -11.14 -1.38 -4.68
C ARG A 114 -12.20 -1.56 -3.60
N ALA A 115 -12.00 -0.98 -2.42
CA ALA A 115 -13.00 -0.97 -1.36
C ALA A 115 -14.28 -0.22 -1.79
N ALA A 116 -14.11 0.90 -2.50
CA ALA A 116 -15.24 1.63 -3.08
C ALA A 116 -16.04 0.77 -4.08
N GLU A 117 -15.37 0.03 -4.96
CA GLU A 117 -16.04 -0.90 -5.88
C GLU A 117 -16.80 -2.02 -5.16
N ILE A 118 -16.22 -2.60 -4.11
CA ILE A 118 -16.87 -3.62 -3.27
C ILE A 118 -18.16 -3.08 -2.66
N MET A 119 -18.18 -1.79 -2.33
CA MET A 119 -19.35 -1.09 -1.80
C MET A 119 -20.31 -0.57 -2.90
N GLY A 120 -20.01 -0.81 -4.19
CA GLY A 120 -20.86 -0.38 -5.31
C GLY A 120 -20.66 1.06 -5.78
N HIS A 121 -19.62 1.74 -5.30
CA HIS A 121 -19.25 3.09 -5.73
C HIS A 121 -18.32 3.08 -6.94
N LYS A 122 -18.24 4.21 -7.66
CA LYS A 122 -17.31 4.34 -8.80
C LYS A 122 -15.92 4.72 -8.32
N ARG A 123 -14.90 4.28 -9.07
CA ARG A 123 -13.50 4.70 -8.89
C ARG A 123 -13.40 6.23 -8.96
N GLY A 124 -12.60 6.82 -8.07
CA GLY A 124 -12.37 8.28 -8.03
C GLY A 124 -13.42 9.09 -7.26
N GLU A 125 -14.57 8.52 -6.87
CA GLU A 125 -15.56 9.21 -6.01
C GLU A 125 -15.08 9.43 -4.58
N LYS A 126 -13.98 8.75 -4.18
CA LYS A 126 -13.36 8.82 -2.84
C LYS A 126 -14.34 8.51 -1.69
N SER A 127 -15.38 7.71 -1.94
CA SER A 127 -16.29 7.19 -0.91
C SER A 127 -15.54 6.45 0.20
N VAL A 128 -14.45 5.78 -0.16
CA VAL A 128 -13.40 5.35 0.76
C VAL A 128 -12.18 6.23 0.54
N HIS A 129 -11.85 7.15 1.47
CA HIS A 129 -10.72 8.07 1.28
C HIS A 129 -9.37 7.36 1.52
N PRO A 130 -8.38 7.48 0.60
CA PRO A 130 -7.09 6.80 0.73
C PRO A 130 -6.30 7.26 1.96
N ASN A 131 -6.45 8.51 2.40
CA ASN A 131 -5.77 9.01 3.59
C ASN A 131 -6.60 8.81 4.86
N ASP A 132 -7.87 9.23 4.84
CA ASP A 132 -8.66 9.37 6.07
C ASP A 132 -9.23 8.03 6.55
N HIS A 133 -9.38 7.07 5.63
CA HIS A 133 -9.88 5.72 5.93
C HIS A 133 -8.77 4.67 5.82
N VAL A 134 -8.10 4.57 4.66
CA VAL A 134 -7.11 3.49 4.42
C VAL A 134 -5.79 3.74 5.17
N ASN A 135 -5.32 4.98 5.23
CA ASN A 135 -4.12 5.38 5.96
C ASN A 135 -4.41 5.93 7.37
N LYS A 136 -5.61 5.69 7.90
CA LYS A 136 -6.01 6.20 9.22
C LYS A 136 -5.04 5.70 10.29
N SER A 137 -4.53 6.62 11.11
CA SER A 137 -3.57 6.32 12.18
C SER A 137 -2.22 5.79 11.70
N GLN A 138 -1.82 6.07 10.45
CA GLN A 138 -0.55 5.63 9.87
C GLN A 138 0.23 6.80 9.24
N SER A 139 1.56 6.74 9.29
CA SER A 139 2.46 7.57 8.48
C SER A 139 3.29 6.68 7.54
N SER A 140 3.79 7.23 6.43
CA SER A 140 4.66 6.46 5.51
C SER A 140 5.91 5.90 6.21
N ASN A 141 6.45 6.62 7.19
CA ASN A 141 7.61 6.21 7.99
C ASN A 141 7.28 5.08 8.98
N ASP A 142 6.00 4.82 9.25
CA ASP A 142 5.52 3.68 10.03
C ASP A 142 5.14 2.48 9.16
N THR A 143 4.89 2.71 7.85
CA THR A 143 4.36 1.69 6.93
C THR A 143 5.37 1.18 5.91
N PHE A 144 6.46 1.91 5.65
CA PHE A 144 7.57 1.47 4.80
C PHE A 144 8.82 1.20 5.66
N PRO A 145 9.65 0.19 5.34
CA PRO A 145 10.91 -0.02 6.06
C PRO A 145 11.92 1.06 5.65
N THR A 146 11.86 2.22 6.29
CA THR A 146 12.92 3.23 6.22
C THR A 146 14.08 2.85 7.13
N GLU A 147 15.32 3.00 6.65
CA GLU A 147 16.55 2.74 7.43
C GLU A 147 16.77 3.69 8.61
N ASP A 148 15.95 4.73 8.76
CA ASP A 148 16.06 5.65 9.90
C ASP A 148 15.70 4.98 11.23
N VAL A 149 16.69 5.02 12.11
CA VAL A 149 16.71 4.57 13.50
C VAL A 149 15.49 5.12 14.26
N GLY A 150 14.42 4.32 14.39
CA GLY A 150 13.31 4.63 15.30
C GLY A 150 11.95 3.97 15.03
N SER A 151 11.63 3.63 13.77
CA SER A 151 10.29 3.07 13.45
C SER A 151 10.22 1.57 13.73
N SER A 152 9.93 1.27 15.00
CA SER A 152 9.75 -0.09 15.50
C SER A 152 8.42 -0.74 15.10
N ALA A 153 7.50 -0.02 14.45
CA ALA A 153 6.13 -0.50 14.20
C ALA A 153 6.06 -1.58 13.11
N LEU A 154 6.59 -1.34 11.91
CA LEU A 154 6.57 -2.33 10.82
C LEU A 154 7.49 -3.52 11.13
N LYS A 155 8.69 -3.27 11.69
CA LYS A 155 9.56 -4.35 12.18
C LYS A 155 8.87 -5.17 13.25
N ARG A 156 8.15 -4.57 14.22
CA ARG A 156 7.38 -5.32 15.22
C ARG A 156 6.18 -6.05 14.62
N ILE A 157 5.45 -5.47 13.67
CA ILE A 157 4.33 -6.15 13.01
C ILE A 157 4.82 -7.34 12.17
N ILE A 158 5.94 -7.19 11.46
CA ILE A 158 6.59 -8.28 10.71
C ILE A 158 7.17 -9.33 11.67
N LEU A 159 7.87 -8.94 12.74
CA LEU A 159 8.42 -9.85 13.75
C LEU A 159 7.32 -10.60 14.51
N LEU A 160 6.23 -9.93 14.89
CA LEU A 160 5.05 -10.56 15.48
C LEU A 160 4.41 -11.57 14.52
N PHE A 161 4.42 -11.30 13.22
CA PHE A 161 3.96 -12.28 12.22
C PHE A 161 4.91 -13.46 12.05
N MET A 162 6.23 -13.24 12.13
CA MET A 162 7.24 -14.30 12.12
C MET A 162 7.15 -15.21 13.37
N ASP A 163 6.82 -14.63 14.54
CA ASP A 163 6.65 -15.38 15.78
C ASP A 163 5.27 -16.08 15.88
N TRP A 164 4.21 -15.50 15.30
CA TRP A 164 2.85 -16.05 15.41
C TRP A 164 2.47 -17.02 14.28
N GLY A 165 3.18 -16.97 13.15
CA GLY A 165 2.85 -17.73 11.94
C GLY A 165 3.62 -19.03 11.73
N GLY A 166 4.56 -19.45 12.59
CA GLY A 166 5.31 -20.70 12.40
C GLY A 166 6.05 -20.82 11.05
N VAL A 167 6.23 -19.72 10.31
CA VAL A 167 6.91 -19.71 9.02
C VAL A 167 8.39 -19.43 9.26
N MET A 168 9.17 -20.52 9.13
CA MET A 168 10.63 -20.62 9.02
C MET A 168 11.39 -21.05 10.29
N GLY A 169 11.32 -22.35 10.57
CA GLY A 169 12.38 -23.10 11.26
C GLY A 169 13.72 -23.19 10.52
N SER A 170 14.12 -22.21 9.69
CA SER A 170 15.41 -22.27 8.98
C SER A 170 16.15 -20.94 8.76
N SER A 171 15.57 -19.79 9.08
CA SER A 171 16.21 -18.49 8.76
C SER A 171 16.91 -17.78 9.92
N ARG A 172 17.12 -18.46 11.05
CA ARG A 172 17.93 -17.92 12.17
C ARG A 172 19.40 -17.66 11.80
N HIS A 173 19.86 -18.12 10.64
CA HIS A 173 21.26 -18.02 10.24
C HIS A 173 21.61 -16.73 9.47
N TYR A 174 20.64 -16.02 8.88
CA TYR A 174 20.95 -14.91 7.97
C TYR A 174 20.97 -13.51 8.60
N LEU A 175 20.46 -13.34 9.82
CA LEU A 175 20.36 -12.00 10.46
C LEU A 175 21.35 -11.78 11.62
N LYS A 176 22.31 -12.68 11.82
CA LYS A 176 23.33 -12.55 12.89
C LYS A 176 24.65 -11.91 12.45
N LYS A 177 24.75 -11.40 11.21
CA LYS A 177 26.00 -10.90 10.63
C LYS A 177 26.06 -9.40 10.31
N SER A 178 25.07 -8.60 10.70
CA SER A 178 25.09 -7.14 10.48
C SER A 178 25.00 -6.35 11.79
N SER A 179 25.86 -6.72 12.74
CA SER A 179 26.18 -5.91 13.91
C SER A 179 27.65 -6.18 14.21
N TYR A 180 28.49 -5.14 14.12
CA TYR A 180 29.96 -5.11 14.02
C TYR A 180 30.50 -5.19 12.58
N ASP A 181 30.47 -4.06 11.86
CA ASP A 181 31.62 -3.16 11.67
C ASP A 181 31.12 -1.74 11.38
#